data_AF-A0A953ZFT5-F1
#
_entry.id   AF-A0A953ZFT5-F1
#
_cell.length_a   1.000
_cell.length_b   1.000
_cell.length_c   1.000
_cell.angle_alpha   90.00
_cell.angle_beta   90.00
_cell.angle_gamma   90.00
#
_symmetry.space_group_name_H-M   'P 1'
#
loop_
_entity.id
_entity.type
_entity.pdbx_description
1 polymer ?
#
loop_
_entity_poly.entity_id
_entity_poly.type
_entity_poly.pdbx_seq_one_letter_code
_entity_poly.pdbx_strand_id
1 'polypeptide(L)'
;MLPWWGWVLIVVGAYVVLTSVIDLVQRKHSIMRNYPFFGRFRYLFEALGPPLRQYIVTSDLIERPFNRLQRNWAYRAAKGELNSMPFGTQLDLDAPGIIKFNPSAFPTYDVGATDDCEPITLGAKRDQPFHVKHVANVSGMSYGSLSKNAVLALSRGVKIAGGYMNTGEGGCSPYHLEGG
;
A
#
# COMPACT_ATOMS: atom_id res chain seq x y z
N MET A 1 48.62 1.99 32.73
CA MET A 1 47.15 1.72 32.72
C MET A 1 46.54 2.53 31.60
N LEU A 2 45.76 1.91 30.71
CA LEU A 2 45.10 2.65 29.63
C LEU A 2 44.15 3.69 30.25
N PRO A 3 44.19 4.95 29.81
CA PRO A 3 43.22 5.94 30.24
C PRO A 3 41.81 5.54 29.80
N TRP A 4 40.79 6.00 30.52
CA TRP A 4 39.38 5.62 30.31
C TRP A 4 38.91 5.83 28.85
N TRP A 5 39.39 6.87 28.18
CA TRP A 5 39.08 7.14 26.77
C TRP A 5 39.67 6.11 25.82
N GLY A 6 40.79 5.48 26.18
CA GLY A 6 41.41 4.43 25.37
C GLY A 6 40.56 3.15 25.35
N TRP A 7 39.95 2.81 26.48
CA TRP A 7 38.98 1.71 26.54
C TRP A 7 37.72 2.00 25.72
N VAL A 8 37.24 3.25 25.73
CA VAL A 8 36.11 3.68 24.90
C VAL A 8 36.44 3.51 23.41
N LEU A 9 37.62 3.94 22.96
CA LEU A 9 38.03 3.79 21.56
C LEU A 9 38.15 2.33 21.13
N ILE A 10 38.63 1.44 22.01
CA ILE A 10 38.72 0.00 21.72
C ILE A 10 37.32 -0.59 21.54
N VAL A 11 36.37 -0.28 22.43
CA VAL A 11 34.99 -0.77 22.36
C VAL A 11 34.30 -0.27 21.09
N VAL A 12 34.45 1.03 20.77
CA VAL A 12 33.88 1.62 19.56
C VAL A 12 34.51 1.01 18.30
N GLY A 13 35.84 0.88 18.27
CA GLY A 13 36.56 0.26 17.16
C GLY A 13 36.15 -1.20 16.93
N ALA A 14 36.05 -1.98 18.01
CA ALA A 14 35.58 -3.37 17.94
C ALA A 14 34.14 -3.46 17.40
N TYR A 15 33.25 -2.56 17.83
CA TYR A 15 31.88 -2.49 17.34
C TYR A 15 31.81 -2.17 15.83
N VAL A 16 32.59 -1.19 15.36
CA VAL A 16 32.65 -0.82 13.93
C VAL A 16 33.16 -1.98 13.09
N VAL A 17 34.23 -2.65 13.53
CA VAL A 17 34.80 -3.81 12.81
C VAL A 17 33.78 -4.95 12.77
N LEU A 18 33.18 -5.30 13.91
CA LEU A 18 32.23 -6.40 14.00
C LEU A 18 31.00 -6.17 13.12
N THR A 19 30.43 -4.95 13.15
CA THR A 19 29.30 -4.60 12.28
C THR A 19 29.67 -4.56 10.79
N SER A 20 30.87 -4.08 10.45
CA SER A 20 31.37 -4.09 9.07
C SER A 20 31.53 -5.51 8.52
N VAL A 21 32.05 -6.43 9.33
CA VAL A 21 32.17 -7.85 8.96
C VAL A 21 30.80 -8.48 8.72
N ILE A 22 29.82 -8.21 9.60
CA ILE A 22 28.44 -8.69 9.42
C ILE A 22 27.85 -8.14 8.10
N ASP A 23 28.07 -6.85 7.81
CA ASP A 23 27.54 -6.20 6.61
C ASP A 23 28.15 -6.75 5.31
N LEU A 24 29.43 -7.14 5.34
CA LEU A 24 30.11 -7.77 4.20
C LEU A 24 29.59 -9.19 3.91
N VAL A 25 29.23 -9.93 4.95
CA VAL A 25 28.80 -11.33 4.85
C VAL A 25 27.32 -11.44 4.47
N GLN A 26 26.47 -10.50 4.91
CA GLN A 26 25.04 -10.58 4.59
C GLN A 26 24.77 -10.46 3.08
N ARG A 27 23.77 -11.21 2.59
CA ARG A 27 23.35 -11.17 1.18
C ARG A 27 22.04 -10.41 0.94
N LYS A 28 21.38 -9.94 2.00
CA LYS A 28 20.03 -9.35 1.94
C LYS A 28 20.03 -7.89 1.47
N HIS A 29 21.00 -7.09 1.90
CA HIS A 29 21.07 -5.65 1.60
C HIS A 29 22.32 -5.32 0.77
N SER A 30 22.12 -5.10 -0.53
CA SER A 30 23.18 -4.75 -1.47
C SER A 30 23.93 -3.46 -1.09
N ILE A 31 23.23 -2.45 -0.58
CA ILE A 31 23.82 -1.17 -0.16
C ILE A 31 24.74 -1.34 1.05
N MET A 32 24.31 -2.09 2.07
CA MET A 32 25.14 -2.34 3.26
C MET A 32 26.38 -3.17 2.92
N ARG A 33 26.29 -4.08 1.93
CA ARG A 33 27.43 -4.88 1.49
C ARG A 33 28.46 -4.08 0.69
N ASN A 34 28.01 -3.14 -0.14
CA ASN A 34 28.89 -2.27 -0.93
C ASN A 34 29.53 -1.16 -0.09
N TYR A 35 28.86 -0.72 0.98
CA TYR A 35 29.35 0.31 1.91
C TYR A 35 29.16 -0.17 3.37
N PRO A 36 30.02 -1.08 3.87
CA PRO A 36 29.93 -1.61 5.24
C PRO A 36 29.97 -0.50 6.28
N PHE A 37 29.24 -0.66 7.39
CA PHE A 37 29.05 0.36 8.43
C PHE A 37 28.29 1.62 7.96
N PHE A 38 28.78 2.31 6.94
CA PHE A 38 28.18 3.56 6.45
C PHE A 38 26.79 3.37 5.83
N GLY A 39 26.54 2.23 5.18
CA GLY A 39 25.24 1.90 4.60
C GLY A 39 24.12 1.84 5.64
N ARG A 40 24.44 1.59 6.92
CA ARG A 40 23.47 1.58 8.02
C ARG A 40 22.88 2.95 8.31
N PHE A 41 23.64 4.03 8.10
CA PHE A 41 23.14 5.40 8.29
C PHE A 41 21.98 5.71 7.36
N ARG A 42 21.99 5.19 6.12
CA ARG A 42 20.86 5.35 5.20
C ARG A 42 19.55 4.88 5.82
N TYR A 43 19.55 3.66 6.38
CA TYR A 43 18.36 3.07 6.98
C TYR A 43 18.03 3.69 8.34
N LEU A 44 19.04 4.15 9.09
CA LEU A 44 18.83 4.93 10.30
C LEU A 44 18.09 6.24 9.99
N PHE A 45 18.54 7.00 8.99
CA PHE A 45 17.87 8.24 8.58
C PHE A 45 16.50 7.98 7.94
N GLU A 46 16.34 6.85 7.26
CA GLU A 46 15.03 6.42 6.75
C GLU A 46 14.04 6.16 7.90
N ALA A 47 14.49 5.52 8.99
CA ALA A 47 13.69 5.24 10.18
C ALA A 47 13.44 6.49 11.06
N LEU A 48 14.39 7.42 11.13
CA LEU A 48 14.24 8.72 11.81
C LEU A 48 13.45 9.73 10.99
N GLY A 49 13.30 9.50 9.68
CA GLY A 49 12.57 10.38 8.78
C GLY A 49 11.11 10.62 9.18
N PRO A 50 10.28 9.59 9.45
CA PRO A 50 8.88 9.76 9.82
C PRO A 50 8.66 10.68 11.04
N PRO A 51 9.34 10.48 12.19
CA PRO A 51 9.16 11.39 13.33
C PRO A 51 9.68 12.79 13.04
N LEU A 52 10.84 12.95 12.37
CA LEU A 52 11.36 14.29 12.04
C LEU A 52 10.44 15.07 11.08
N ARG A 53 9.78 14.39 10.14
CA ARG A 53 8.84 15.01 9.21
C ARG A 53 7.59 15.55 9.88
N GLN A 54 7.10 14.88 10.93
CA GLN A 54 5.98 15.40 11.72
C GLN A 54 6.28 16.78 12.32
N TYR A 55 7.55 17.09 12.57
CA TYR A 55 7.97 18.34 13.21
C TYR A 55 8.62 19.35 12.25
N ILE A 56 9.16 18.93 11.09
CA ILE A 56 10.01 19.79 10.23
C ILE A 56 9.53 19.92 8.77
N VAL A 57 8.86 18.92 8.17
CA VAL A 57 8.48 18.96 6.73
C VAL A 57 7.15 18.26 6.46
N THR A 58 6.13 19.04 6.11
CA THR A 58 4.71 18.67 6.19
C THR A 58 4.10 17.99 4.94
N SER A 59 4.85 17.40 4.01
CA SER A 59 4.20 16.65 2.90
C SER A 59 5.08 15.66 2.14
N ASP A 60 4.58 14.43 1.99
CA ASP A 60 5.16 13.35 1.18
C ASP A 60 4.91 13.51 -0.34
N LEU A 61 4.13 14.53 -0.73
CA LEU A 61 3.67 14.76 -2.10
C LEU A 61 4.53 15.79 -2.86
N ILE A 62 5.39 16.54 -2.17
CA ILE A 62 6.13 17.67 -2.76
C ILE A 62 7.35 17.21 -3.58
N GLU A 63 7.80 15.97 -3.40
CA GLU A 63 8.98 15.45 -4.08
C GLU A 63 8.69 15.16 -5.58
N ARG A 64 9.48 15.77 -6.48
CA ARG A 64 9.42 15.58 -7.95
C ARG A 64 10.69 14.88 -8.46
N PRO A 65 10.65 14.07 -9.52
CA PRO A 65 9.51 13.79 -10.42
C PRO A 65 8.54 12.73 -9.89
N PHE A 66 8.97 11.85 -8.98
CA PHE A 66 8.12 10.83 -8.36
C PHE A 66 7.99 11.09 -6.87
N ASN A 67 6.75 11.10 -6.38
CA ASN A 67 6.48 11.28 -4.96
C ASN A 67 6.93 10.04 -4.15
N ARG A 68 7.07 10.20 -2.84
CA ARG A 68 7.58 9.13 -1.97
C ARG A 68 6.63 7.92 -1.95
N LEU A 69 5.32 8.16 -2.04
CA LEU A 69 4.31 7.10 -2.14
C LEU A 69 4.53 6.22 -3.37
N GLN A 70 4.77 6.82 -4.54
CA GLN A 70 5.05 6.13 -5.80
C GLN A 70 6.34 5.32 -5.73
N ARG A 71 7.41 5.88 -5.14
CA ARG A 71 8.67 5.14 -4.95
C ARG A 71 8.50 3.97 -3.98
N ASN A 72 7.82 4.17 -2.86
CA ASN A 72 7.54 3.11 -1.89
C ASN A 72 6.72 1.99 -2.53
N TRP A 73 5.69 2.35 -3.31
CA TRP A 73 4.91 1.40 -4.07
C TRP A 73 5.79 0.59 -5.05
N ALA A 74 6.66 1.26 -5.83
CA ALA A 74 7.57 0.58 -6.74
C ALA A 74 8.56 -0.35 -6.02
N TYR A 75 9.10 0.05 -4.86
CA TYR A 75 10.01 -0.78 -4.08
C TYR A 75 9.31 -2.00 -3.47
N ARG A 76 8.09 -1.86 -2.94
CA ARG A 76 7.31 -2.99 -2.42
C ARG A 76 6.98 -3.96 -3.55
N ALA A 77 6.60 -3.43 -4.72
CA ALA A 77 6.31 -4.23 -5.90
C ALA A 77 7.53 -5.04 -6.37
N ALA A 78 8.70 -4.39 -6.41
CA ALA A 78 9.95 -5.05 -6.79
C ALA A 78 10.39 -6.15 -5.80
N LYS A 79 10.01 -6.01 -4.52
CA LYS A 79 10.30 -7.02 -3.48
C LYS A 79 9.26 -8.13 -3.39
N GLY A 80 8.19 -8.07 -4.18
CA GLY A 80 7.05 -9.00 -4.07
C GLY A 80 6.27 -8.84 -2.77
N GLU A 81 6.38 -7.68 -2.11
CA GLU A 81 5.60 -7.36 -0.93
C GLU A 81 4.20 -6.88 -1.32
N LEU A 82 3.26 -6.94 -0.38
CA LEU A 82 1.90 -6.46 -0.59
C LEU A 82 1.92 -4.95 -0.93
N ASN A 83 1.37 -4.57 -2.09
CA ASN A 83 1.42 -3.19 -2.58
C ASN A 83 0.24 -2.33 -2.14
N SER A 84 -0.74 -2.90 -1.44
CA SER A 84 -1.84 -2.13 -0.83
C SER A 84 -1.33 -1.38 0.40
N MET A 85 -1.76 -0.13 0.52
CA MET A 85 -1.56 0.69 1.72
C MET A 85 -2.95 1.11 2.22
N PRO A 86 -3.35 0.71 3.44
CA PRO A 86 -4.71 0.89 3.95
C PRO A 86 -5.01 2.31 4.47
N PHE A 87 -4.29 3.33 4.00
CA PHE A 87 -4.46 4.69 4.49
C PHE A 87 -5.32 5.51 3.51
N GLY A 88 -6.12 6.44 4.07
CA GLY A 88 -6.96 7.34 3.27
C GLY A 88 -6.17 8.09 2.18
N THR A 89 -6.88 8.54 1.15
CA THR A 89 -6.25 9.29 0.05
C THR A 89 -5.51 10.50 0.63
N GLN A 90 -4.19 10.55 0.39
CA GLN A 90 -3.36 11.71 0.71
C GLN A 90 -3.40 12.77 -0.40
N LEU A 91 -3.93 12.41 -1.58
CA LEU A 91 -4.10 13.31 -2.71
C LEU A 91 -5.02 14.47 -2.33
N ASP A 92 -4.64 15.67 -2.77
CA ASP A 92 -5.52 16.83 -2.71
C ASP A 92 -6.68 16.60 -3.68
N LEU A 93 -7.84 16.30 -3.12
CA LEU A 93 -9.05 16.06 -3.90
C LEU A 93 -9.60 17.35 -4.53
N ASP A 94 -9.28 18.52 -3.97
CA ASP A 94 -9.79 19.81 -4.46
C ASP A 94 -8.89 20.44 -5.53
N ALA A 95 -7.77 19.79 -5.85
CA ALA A 95 -6.88 20.22 -6.91
C ALA A 95 -7.58 20.21 -8.29
N PRO A 96 -7.36 21.24 -9.13
CA PRO A 96 -7.90 21.28 -10.49
C PRO A 96 -7.49 20.04 -11.31
N GLY A 97 -8.46 19.41 -11.98
CA GLY A 97 -8.24 18.23 -12.81
C GLY A 97 -8.44 16.88 -12.11
N ILE A 98 -8.71 16.88 -10.79
CA ILE A 98 -9.14 15.65 -10.09
C ILE A 98 -10.61 15.35 -10.40
N ILE A 99 -10.87 14.12 -10.83
CA ILE A 99 -12.22 13.62 -11.08
C ILE A 99 -12.76 13.01 -9.79
N LYS A 100 -13.92 13.51 -9.33
CA LYS A 100 -14.66 12.96 -8.19
C LYS A 100 -15.97 12.36 -8.69
N PHE A 101 -16.24 11.12 -8.28
CA PHE A 101 -17.55 10.52 -8.44
C PHE A 101 -18.34 10.72 -7.14
N ASN A 102 -19.26 11.67 -7.15
CA ASN A 102 -20.17 11.87 -6.04
C ASN A 102 -21.41 10.98 -6.26
N PRO A 103 -21.67 9.98 -5.41
CA PRO A 103 -22.89 9.20 -5.52
C PRO A 103 -24.09 10.12 -5.30
N SER A 104 -25.12 9.97 -6.13
CA SER A 104 -26.38 10.67 -5.88
C SER A 104 -27.04 10.08 -4.64
N ALA A 105 -27.39 10.92 -3.67
CA ALA A 105 -28.08 10.49 -2.45
C ALA A 105 -29.47 9.90 -2.74
N PHE A 106 -30.07 10.30 -3.86
CA PHE A 106 -31.34 9.78 -4.34
C PHE A 106 -31.16 9.25 -5.77
N PRO A 107 -31.58 8.02 -6.07
CA PRO A 107 -31.52 7.50 -7.42
C PRO A 107 -32.35 8.39 -8.35
N THR A 108 -31.75 8.85 -9.44
CA THR A 108 -32.48 9.55 -10.51
C THR A 108 -33.20 8.50 -11.35
N TYR A 109 -34.53 8.50 -11.31
CA TYR A 109 -35.33 7.44 -11.90
C TYR A 109 -35.32 7.40 -13.44
N ASP A 110 -34.96 8.48 -14.15
CA ASP A 110 -35.31 8.60 -15.57
C ASP A 110 -34.30 9.27 -16.53
N VAL A 111 -33.07 9.61 -16.11
CA VAL A 111 -32.15 10.33 -17.01
C VAL A 111 -30.81 9.62 -17.17
N GLY A 112 -30.72 8.75 -18.19
CA GLY A 112 -29.45 8.25 -18.72
C GLY A 112 -28.82 7.05 -18.02
N ALA A 113 -29.50 6.43 -17.05
CA ALA A 113 -29.08 5.15 -16.49
C ALA A 113 -29.45 4.01 -17.45
N THR A 114 -28.66 3.84 -18.51
CA THR A 114 -28.77 2.69 -19.40
C THR A 114 -28.06 1.51 -18.76
N ASP A 115 -28.76 0.38 -18.64
CA ASP A 115 -28.18 -0.91 -18.24
C ASP A 115 -27.25 -1.50 -19.32
N ASP A 116 -27.09 -0.80 -20.44
CA ASP A 116 -26.29 -1.12 -21.63
C ASP A 116 -24.79 -0.93 -21.42
N CYS A 117 -24.25 -1.38 -20.29
CA CYS A 117 -22.81 -1.55 -20.18
C CYS A 117 -22.38 -2.75 -21.02
N GLU A 118 -21.36 -2.58 -21.86
CA GLU A 118 -20.75 -3.73 -22.53
C GLU A 118 -20.15 -4.68 -21.47
N PRO A 119 -20.59 -5.94 -21.42
CA PRO A 119 -20.05 -6.90 -20.46
C PRO A 119 -18.58 -7.18 -20.77
N ILE A 120 -17.76 -7.24 -19.72
CA ILE A 120 -16.32 -7.45 -19.85
C ILE A 120 -15.98 -8.87 -19.43
N THR A 121 -15.11 -9.50 -20.20
CA THR A 121 -14.57 -10.83 -19.87
C THR A 121 -13.11 -10.69 -19.46
N LEU A 122 -12.84 -10.85 -18.17
CA LEU A 122 -11.49 -10.88 -17.63
C LEU A 122 -10.88 -12.26 -17.88
N GLY A 123 -9.70 -12.28 -18.47
CA GLY A 123 -8.98 -13.53 -18.73
C GLY A 123 -9.65 -14.41 -19.77
N ALA A 124 -10.14 -13.85 -20.88
CA ALA A 124 -10.82 -14.58 -21.97
C ALA A 124 -10.07 -15.82 -22.54
N LYS A 125 -8.76 -15.93 -22.27
CA LYS A 125 -7.92 -17.09 -22.67
C LYS A 125 -7.69 -18.12 -21.55
N ARG A 126 -8.34 -17.97 -20.38
CA ARG A 126 -8.25 -18.89 -19.25
C ARG A 126 -9.37 -19.93 -19.33
N ASP A 127 -9.17 -21.08 -18.71
CA ASP A 127 -10.17 -22.16 -18.66
C ASP A 127 -11.47 -21.72 -17.98
N GLN A 128 -11.37 -20.81 -17.01
CA GLN A 128 -12.50 -20.20 -16.31
C GLN A 128 -12.38 -18.66 -16.42
N PRO A 129 -12.87 -18.07 -17.53
CA PRO A 129 -12.90 -16.62 -17.69
C PRO A 129 -13.92 -16.01 -16.73
N PHE A 130 -13.62 -14.81 -16.23
CA PHE A 130 -14.48 -14.12 -15.28
C PHE A 130 -15.30 -13.03 -15.99
N HIS A 131 -16.62 -13.20 -16.02
CA HIS A 131 -17.54 -12.29 -16.70
C HIS A 131 -18.10 -11.27 -15.72
N VAL A 132 -18.03 -9.99 -16.08
CA VAL A 132 -18.55 -8.89 -15.26
C VAL A 132 -19.49 -8.03 -16.08
N LYS A 133 -20.63 -7.65 -15.50
CA LYS A 133 -21.61 -6.79 -16.19
C LYS A 133 -21.13 -5.34 -16.30
N HIS A 134 -20.28 -4.90 -15.36
CA HIS A 134 -19.82 -3.51 -15.27
C HIS A 134 -18.32 -3.38 -14.95
N VAL A 135 -17.71 -2.26 -15.39
CA VAL A 135 -16.33 -1.86 -15.02
C VAL A 135 -16.19 -1.47 -13.56
N ALA A 136 -17.24 -0.92 -12.96
CA ALA A 136 -17.24 -0.45 -11.60
C ALA A 136 -17.60 -1.59 -10.64
N ASN A 137 -16.72 -1.85 -9.68
CA ASN A 137 -16.81 -2.97 -8.75
C ASN A 137 -16.39 -2.51 -7.34
N VAL A 138 -16.67 -3.32 -6.32
CA VAL A 138 -16.37 -2.93 -4.94
C VAL A 138 -14.91 -3.25 -4.59
N SER A 139 -14.17 -2.20 -4.18
CA SER A 139 -12.77 -2.29 -3.78
C SER A 139 -12.56 -3.08 -2.50
N GLY A 140 -11.32 -3.53 -2.30
CA GLY A 140 -10.90 -4.32 -1.13
C GLY A 140 -11.09 -3.58 0.17
N MET A 141 -12.03 -4.03 1.02
CA MET A 141 -12.21 -3.50 2.37
C MET A 141 -12.20 -4.64 3.38
N SER A 142 -11.25 -4.62 4.31
CA SER A 142 -11.04 -5.73 5.24
C SER A 142 -12.20 -5.90 6.22
N TYR A 143 -12.58 -7.17 6.44
CA TYR A 143 -13.43 -7.55 7.56
C TYR A 143 -12.71 -7.21 8.88
N GLY A 144 -13.29 -6.30 9.67
CA GLY A 144 -12.65 -5.70 10.85
C GLY A 144 -12.53 -4.18 10.75
N SER A 145 -12.30 -3.64 9.54
CA SER A 145 -12.45 -2.20 9.27
C SER A 145 -13.89 -1.83 8.96
N LEU A 146 -14.66 -2.77 8.38
CA LEU A 146 -16.11 -2.67 8.22
C LEU A 146 -16.86 -3.62 9.16
N SER A 147 -18.05 -3.20 9.55
CA SER A 147 -18.97 -4.04 10.32
C SER A 147 -19.47 -5.22 9.47
N LYS A 148 -19.88 -6.30 10.15
CA LYS A 148 -20.53 -7.46 9.52
C LYS A 148 -21.67 -7.05 8.58
N ASN A 149 -22.54 -6.14 9.04
CA ASN A 149 -23.70 -5.70 8.27
C ASN A 149 -23.28 -4.92 7.02
N ALA A 150 -22.21 -4.12 7.09
CA ALA A 150 -21.69 -3.40 5.94
C ALA A 150 -21.14 -4.36 4.87
N VAL A 151 -20.34 -5.36 5.28
CA VAL A 151 -19.82 -6.38 4.34
C VAL A 151 -20.97 -7.16 3.69
N LEU A 152 -21.97 -7.55 4.47
CA LEU A 152 -23.13 -8.29 3.96
C LEU A 152 -24.00 -7.46 3.00
N ALA A 153 -24.20 -6.18 3.32
CA ALA A 153 -24.94 -5.27 2.44
C ALA A 153 -24.21 -5.08 1.11
N LEU A 154 -22.90 -4.88 1.16
CA LEU A 154 -22.08 -4.71 -0.04
C LEU A 154 -22.01 -6.02 -0.86
N SER A 155 -21.86 -7.20 -0.25
CA SER A 155 -21.80 -8.46 -0.98
C SER A 155 -23.12 -8.76 -1.71
N ARG A 156 -24.26 -8.54 -1.05
CA ARG A 156 -25.59 -8.66 -1.67
C ARG A 156 -25.80 -7.62 -2.77
N GLY A 157 -25.39 -6.36 -2.55
CA GLY A 157 -25.49 -5.29 -3.55
C GLY A 157 -24.67 -5.60 -4.81
N VAL A 158 -23.46 -6.13 -4.63
CA VAL A 158 -22.58 -6.55 -5.73
C VAL A 158 -23.21 -7.65 -6.57
N LYS A 159 -23.82 -8.65 -5.93
CA LYS A 159 -24.56 -9.70 -6.64
C LYS A 159 -25.73 -9.14 -7.45
N ILE A 160 -26.51 -8.23 -6.86
CA ILE A 160 -27.62 -7.58 -7.57
C ILE A 160 -27.11 -6.80 -8.78
N ALA A 161 -25.97 -6.12 -8.63
CA ALA A 161 -25.32 -5.39 -9.72
C ALA A 161 -24.63 -6.30 -10.76
N GLY A 162 -24.45 -7.60 -10.49
CA GLY A 162 -23.69 -8.49 -11.38
C GLY A 162 -22.20 -8.15 -11.47
N GLY A 163 -21.64 -7.61 -10.39
CA GLY A 163 -20.22 -7.27 -10.25
C GLY A 163 -19.46 -8.22 -9.34
N TYR A 164 -18.26 -7.82 -8.93
CA TYR A 164 -17.45 -8.52 -7.94
C TYR A 164 -17.00 -7.60 -6.80
N MET A 165 -16.61 -8.22 -5.70
CA MET A 165 -16.08 -7.57 -4.52
C MET A 165 -14.68 -8.12 -4.23
N ASN A 166 -13.74 -7.22 -3.97
CA ASN A 166 -12.48 -7.58 -3.38
C ASN A 166 -12.63 -7.62 -1.84
N THR A 167 -12.16 -8.67 -1.18
CA THR A 167 -12.30 -8.89 0.28
C THR A 167 -11.32 -8.04 1.12
N GLY A 168 -10.36 -7.38 0.47
CA GLY A 168 -9.28 -6.66 1.13
C GLY A 168 -8.30 -7.58 1.86
N GLU A 169 -7.50 -6.98 2.75
CA GLU A 169 -6.39 -7.66 3.44
C GLU A 169 -6.84 -8.56 4.61
N GLY A 170 -8.11 -8.44 5.03
CA GLY A 170 -8.68 -9.20 6.15
C GLY A 170 -9.06 -10.65 5.82
N GLY A 171 -8.80 -11.10 4.59
CA GLY A 171 -9.20 -12.41 4.10
C GLY A 171 -10.70 -12.51 3.76
N CYS A 172 -11.09 -13.64 3.19
CA CYS A 172 -12.47 -13.93 2.81
C CYS A 172 -13.27 -14.43 4.01
N SER A 173 -14.08 -13.57 4.62
CA SER A 173 -15.01 -13.96 5.67
C SER A 173 -16.28 -14.61 5.10
N PRO A 174 -17.02 -15.43 5.89
CA PRO A 174 -18.28 -16.03 5.45
C PRO A 174 -19.31 -15.02 4.91
N TYR A 175 -19.28 -13.78 5.41
CA TYR A 175 -20.20 -12.71 5.01
C TYR A 175 -19.94 -12.16 3.60
N HIS A 176 -18.72 -12.34 3.08
CA HIS A 176 -18.43 -12.05 1.68
C HIS A 176 -19.12 -13.07 0.76
N LEU A 177 -19.12 -14.33 1.16
CA LEU A 177 -19.70 -15.45 0.38
C LEU A 177 -21.22 -15.55 0.52
N GLU A 178 -21.80 -15.05 1.61
CA GLU A 178 -23.25 -15.08 1.85
C GLU A 178 -24.04 -14.23 0.84
N GLY A 179 -23.40 -13.20 0.27
CA GLY A 179 -23.97 -12.41 -0.82
C GLY A 179 -24.26 -13.28 -2.05
N GLY A 180 -23.39 -14.25 -2.32
CA GLY A 180 -23.35 -15.09 -3.52
C GLY A 180 -22.17 -14.76 -4.41
#